data_AF-F6Z167-F1
#
_entry.id   AF-F6Z167-F1
#
_cell.length_a   1.000
_cell.length_b   1.000
_cell.length_c   1.000
_cell.angle_alpha   90.00
_cell.angle_beta   90.00
_cell.angle_gamma   90.00
#
_symmetry.space_group_name_H-M   'P 1'
#
loop_
_entity.id
_entity.type
_entity.pdbx_description
1 polymer ?
#
loop_
_entity_poly.entity_id
_entity_poly.type
_entity_poly.pdbx_seq_one_letter_code
_entity_poly.pdbx_strand_id
1 'polypeptide(L)'
;MTEVISMPILHSTYINIVNFLQSVTLKSAREKEEFFQMLLLKLKDSHIFAEVVAKRIIPLLLTPVILSDQYAVKHVIQHILCPVGETVTKRPKDGQGGVLPESTFARHVIPKIVELFQSRLIHVRMILVENFSKYVHLFEKSVLNNVVLPEILLGLSDSNNQLVQGSLRALADAVPVVGGDVIVGEEREKIFSHGVPKFDGRALNESQSLAFEVKLPPRKKLVRKQE
;
A
#
# COMPACT_ATOMS: atom_id res chain seq x y z
N MET A 1 -25.83 -18.39 -13.60
CA MET A 1 -24.40 -18.22 -13.23
C MET A 1 -23.92 -19.39 -12.37
N THR A 2 -24.17 -20.63 -12.80
CA THR A 2 -23.89 -21.85 -12.02
C THR A 2 -22.96 -22.83 -12.75
N GLU A 3 -22.66 -22.57 -14.03
CA GLU A 3 -21.96 -23.54 -14.89
C GLU A 3 -20.43 -23.47 -14.81
N VAL A 4 -19.87 -22.41 -14.24
CA VAL A 4 -18.41 -22.23 -14.13
C VAL A 4 -17.78 -23.10 -13.02
N ILE A 5 -18.62 -23.72 -12.16
CA ILE A 5 -18.17 -24.55 -11.01
C ILE A 5 -17.98 -26.03 -11.43
N SER A 6 -18.41 -26.44 -12.63
CA SER A 6 -18.45 -27.85 -13.06
C SER A 6 -17.12 -28.41 -13.63
N MET A 7 -15.96 -27.89 -13.22
CA MET A 7 -14.68 -28.51 -13.57
C MET A 7 -14.13 -29.29 -12.35
N PRO A 8 -14.02 -30.62 -12.42
CA PRO A 8 -13.59 -31.45 -11.28
C PRO A 8 -12.23 -31.04 -10.68
N ILE A 9 -11.31 -30.55 -11.53
CA ILE A 9 -9.96 -30.12 -11.14
C ILE A 9 -9.99 -28.78 -10.40
N LEU A 10 -10.81 -27.82 -10.86
CA LEU A 10 -10.97 -26.52 -10.21
C LEU A 10 -11.60 -26.66 -8.82
N HIS A 11 -12.60 -27.54 -8.74
CA HIS A 11 -13.28 -27.84 -7.49
C HIS A 11 -12.31 -28.37 -6.44
N SER A 12 -11.40 -29.29 -6.81
CA SER A 12 -10.41 -29.85 -5.91
C SER A 12 -9.41 -28.80 -5.40
N THR A 13 -8.78 -28.03 -6.30
CA THR A 13 -7.76 -27.04 -5.89
C THR A 13 -8.36 -25.92 -5.06
N TYR A 14 -9.50 -25.38 -5.47
CA TYR A 14 -10.20 -24.32 -4.74
C TYR A 14 -10.62 -24.78 -3.33
N ILE A 15 -11.25 -25.93 -3.21
CA ILE A 15 -11.70 -26.47 -1.91
C ILE A 15 -10.51 -26.71 -0.99
N ASN A 16 -9.40 -27.26 -1.52
CA ASN A 16 -8.20 -27.48 -0.74
C ASN A 16 -7.64 -26.16 -0.18
N ILE A 17 -7.65 -25.08 -0.96
CA ILE A 17 -7.21 -23.76 -0.50
C ILE A 17 -8.15 -23.25 0.61
N VAL A 18 -9.46 -23.28 0.38
CA VAL A 18 -10.44 -22.77 1.35
C VAL A 18 -10.39 -23.56 2.66
N ASN A 19 -10.39 -24.89 2.60
CA ASN A 19 -10.33 -25.74 3.78
C ASN A 19 -9.04 -25.52 4.58
N PHE A 20 -7.91 -25.35 3.90
CA PHE A 20 -6.66 -25.06 4.57
C PHE A 20 -6.71 -23.70 5.28
N LEU A 21 -7.17 -22.64 4.59
CA LEU A 21 -7.26 -21.30 5.17
C LEU A 21 -8.23 -21.24 6.35
N GLN A 22 -9.35 -21.95 6.28
CA GLN A 22 -10.32 -22.04 7.37
C GLN A 22 -9.78 -22.77 8.61
N SER A 23 -8.86 -23.71 8.43
CA SER A 23 -8.26 -24.51 9.51
C SER A 23 -6.81 -24.12 9.81
N VAL A 24 -6.34 -22.96 9.34
CA VAL A 24 -4.93 -22.53 9.37
C VAL A 24 -4.33 -22.49 10.78
N THR A 25 -5.14 -22.16 11.79
CA THR A 25 -4.71 -22.08 13.19
C THR A 25 -4.38 -23.45 13.79
N LEU A 26 -4.89 -24.52 13.19
CA LEU A 26 -4.65 -25.90 13.60
C LEU A 26 -3.44 -26.52 12.88
N LYS A 27 -2.84 -25.81 11.92
CA LYS A 27 -1.72 -26.30 11.10
C LYS A 27 -0.39 -26.04 11.79
N SER A 28 0.53 -26.98 11.63
CA SER A 28 1.92 -26.82 12.05
C SER A 28 2.64 -25.73 11.23
N ALA A 29 3.74 -25.19 11.76
CA ALA A 29 4.54 -24.19 11.05
C ALA A 29 5.02 -24.70 9.67
N ARG A 30 5.43 -25.97 9.60
CA ARG A 30 5.88 -26.62 8.37
C ARG A 30 4.76 -26.70 7.32
N GLU A 31 3.56 -27.15 7.72
CA GLU A 31 2.42 -27.20 6.80
C GLU A 31 2.05 -25.83 6.26
N LYS A 32 2.10 -24.78 7.10
CA LYS A 32 1.83 -23.41 6.67
C LYS A 32 2.86 -22.91 5.68
N GLU A 33 4.14 -23.14 5.95
CA GLU A 33 5.23 -22.73 5.06
C GLU A 33 5.08 -23.39 3.68
N GLU A 34 4.93 -24.71 3.63
CA GLU A 34 4.74 -25.46 2.38
C GLU A 34 3.49 -24.98 1.63
N PHE A 35 2.39 -24.73 2.36
CA PHE A 35 1.16 -24.23 1.76
C PHE A 35 1.31 -22.83 1.16
N PHE A 36 1.83 -21.85 1.91
CA PHE A 36 1.92 -20.47 1.45
C PHE A 36 2.95 -20.28 0.33
N GLN A 37 4.03 -21.07 0.31
CA GLN A 37 4.96 -21.11 -0.82
C GLN A 37 4.26 -21.54 -2.12
N MET A 38 3.39 -22.54 -2.06
CA MET A 38 2.68 -23.06 -3.22
C MET A 38 1.41 -22.27 -3.57
N LEU A 39 0.83 -21.56 -2.61
CA LEU A 39 -0.45 -20.87 -2.79
C LEU A 39 -0.36 -19.81 -3.88
N LEU A 40 0.71 -19.01 -3.91
CA LEU A 40 0.84 -17.95 -4.91
C LEU A 40 0.83 -18.50 -6.35
N LEU A 41 1.52 -19.63 -6.56
CA LEU A 41 1.53 -20.32 -7.85
C LEU A 41 0.12 -20.79 -8.24
N LYS A 42 -0.62 -21.38 -7.29
CA LYS A 42 -2.01 -21.82 -7.51
C LYS A 42 -2.97 -20.68 -7.79
N LEU A 43 -2.77 -19.52 -7.16
CA LEU A 43 -3.62 -18.34 -7.38
C LEU A 43 -3.34 -17.64 -8.71
N LYS A 44 -2.11 -17.74 -9.23
CA LYS A 44 -1.73 -17.23 -10.55
C LYS A 44 -2.03 -18.22 -11.67
N ASP A 45 -2.41 -19.45 -11.34
CA ASP A 45 -2.83 -20.43 -12.31
C ASP A 45 -4.08 -19.93 -13.05
N SER A 46 -4.00 -19.92 -14.39
CA SER A 46 -5.05 -19.49 -15.31
C SER A 46 -6.39 -20.21 -15.13
N HIS A 47 -6.38 -21.33 -14.41
CA HIS A 47 -7.53 -22.15 -14.14
C HIS A 47 -8.47 -21.54 -13.07
N ILE A 48 -7.99 -20.70 -12.15
CA ILE A 48 -8.86 -20.06 -11.15
C ILE A 48 -9.25 -18.65 -11.61
N PHE A 49 -10.54 -18.42 -11.82
CA PHE A 49 -11.05 -17.10 -12.20
C PHE A 49 -10.76 -16.04 -11.12
N ALA A 50 -10.28 -14.88 -11.55
CA ALA A 50 -9.95 -13.75 -10.66
C ALA A 50 -11.12 -13.35 -9.75
N GLU A 51 -12.35 -13.39 -10.25
CA GLU A 51 -13.57 -13.12 -9.48
C GLU A 51 -13.80 -14.13 -8.33
N VAL A 52 -13.46 -15.41 -8.54
CA VAL A 52 -13.57 -16.43 -7.49
C VAL A 52 -12.49 -16.20 -6.43
N VAL A 53 -11.26 -15.91 -6.85
CA VAL A 53 -10.17 -15.56 -5.93
C VAL A 53 -10.58 -14.35 -5.08
N ALA A 54 -11.03 -13.27 -5.74
CA ALA A 54 -11.43 -12.02 -5.12
C ALA A 54 -12.58 -12.17 -4.12
N LYS A 55 -13.63 -12.92 -4.46
CA LYS A 55 -14.83 -13.04 -3.60
C LYS A 55 -14.71 -14.08 -2.50
N ARG A 56 -13.91 -15.13 -2.70
CA ARG A 56 -13.91 -16.30 -1.82
C ARG A 56 -12.59 -16.55 -1.10
N ILE A 57 -11.46 -16.22 -1.73
CA ILE A 57 -10.14 -16.50 -1.15
C ILE A 57 -9.57 -15.27 -0.46
N ILE A 58 -9.66 -14.09 -1.09
CA ILE A 58 -9.17 -12.83 -0.49
C ILE A 58 -9.72 -12.57 0.91
N PRO A 59 -11.04 -12.75 1.19
CA PRO A 59 -11.56 -12.50 2.54
C PRO A 59 -10.96 -13.42 3.61
N LEU A 60 -10.50 -14.62 3.22
CA LEU A 60 -9.84 -15.56 4.12
C LEU A 60 -8.36 -15.21 4.32
N LEU A 61 -7.69 -14.66 3.29
CA LEU A 61 -6.30 -14.22 3.35
C LEU A 61 -6.11 -12.87 4.07
N LEU A 62 -7.07 -11.95 3.93
CA LEU A 62 -7.02 -10.61 4.51
C LEU A 62 -7.71 -10.59 5.88
N THR A 63 -7.23 -11.43 6.79
CA THR A 63 -7.67 -11.49 8.19
C THR A 63 -6.50 -11.19 9.12
N PRO A 64 -6.72 -10.61 10.32
CA PRO A 64 -5.63 -10.34 11.25
C PRO A 64 -4.80 -11.58 11.64
N VAL A 65 -5.41 -12.77 11.63
CA VAL A 65 -4.74 -14.05 11.90
C VAL A 65 -3.73 -14.37 10.80
N ILE A 66 -4.15 -14.35 9.52
CA ILE A 66 -3.24 -14.61 8.41
C ILE A 66 -2.18 -13.51 8.29
N LEU A 67 -2.55 -12.25 8.53
CA LEU A 67 -1.62 -11.13 8.50
C LEU A 67 -0.58 -11.18 9.63
N SER A 68 -0.79 -11.99 10.67
CA SER A 68 0.23 -12.25 11.71
C SER A 68 1.17 -13.41 11.36
N ASP A 69 0.86 -14.19 10.31
CA ASP A 69 1.65 -15.35 9.93
C ASP A 69 2.81 -14.94 9.01
N GLN A 70 4.04 -15.17 9.47
CA GLN A 70 5.25 -14.77 8.74
C GLN A 70 5.37 -15.40 7.35
N TYR A 71 4.88 -16.63 7.16
CA TYR A 71 4.97 -17.34 5.88
C TYR A 71 3.94 -16.79 4.91
N ALA A 72 2.73 -16.51 5.39
CA ALA A 72 1.72 -15.84 4.59
C ALA A 72 2.20 -14.47 4.13
N VAL A 73 2.73 -13.65 5.06
CA VAL A 73 3.24 -12.31 4.77
C VAL A 73 4.35 -12.35 3.73
N LYS A 74 5.35 -13.23 3.93
CA LYS A 74 6.52 -13.39 3.07
C LYS A 74 6.17 -13.88 1.66
N HIS A 75 5.26 -14.86 1.54
CA HIS A 75 5.06 -15.56 0.27
C HIS A 75 3.82 -15.12 -0.51
N VAL A 76 2.82 -14.53 0.15
CA VAL A 76 1.49 -14.31 -0.47
C VAL A 76 1.01 -12.88 -0.30
N ILE A 77 0.99 -12.33 0.92
CA ILE A 77 0.27 -11.08 1.21
C ILE A 77 0.81 -9.89 0.40
N GLN A 78 2.12 -9.78 0.21
CA GLN A 78 2.72 -8.70 -0.58
C GLN A 78 2.25 -8.70 -2.06
N HIS A 79 1.88 -9.86 -2.59
CA HIS A 79 1.34 -10.02 -3.94
C HIS A 79 -0.19 -9.85 -3.97
N ILE A 80 -0.88 -10.21 -2.89
CA ILE A 80 -2.32 -9.99 -2.75
C ILE A 80 -2.65 -8.51 -2.61
N LEU A 81 -1.78 -7.73 -1.96
CA LEU A 81 -1.89 -6.26 -1.83
C LEU A 81 -1.28 -5.51 -3.03
N CYS A 82 -0.96 -6.20 -4.11
CA CYS A 82 -0.46 -5.59 -5.33
C CYS A 82 -1.47 -5.86 -6.45
N PRO A 83 -2.09 -4.83 -7.05
CA PRO A 83 -2.91 -5.02 -8.22
C PRO A 83 -2.04 -5.33 -9.45
N VAL A 84 -2.60 -6.07 -10.41
CA VAL A 84 -2.01 -6.26 -11.72
C VAL A 84 -2.46 -5.09 -12.60
N GLY A 85 -1.54 -4.16 -12.86
CA GLY A 85 -1.82 -2.98 -13.68
C GLY A 85 -2.24 -3.34 -15.10
N GLU A 86 -3.23 -2.63 -15.64
CA GLU A 86 -3.83 -2.90 -16.96
C GLU A 86 -2.88 -2.54 -18.13
N THR A 87 -1.84 -1.72 -17.89
CA THR A 87 -0.97 -1.14 -18.94
C THR A 87 0.51 -1.52 -18.84
N VAL A 88 0.90 -2.41 -17.91
CA VAL A 88 2.31 -2.76 -17.75
C VAL A 88 2.73 -3.78 -18.81
N THR A 89 3.20 -3.26 -19.95
CA THR A 89 3.86 -3.99 -21.06
C THR A 89 5.15 -4.73 -20.67
N LYS A 90 5.51 -4.73 -19.38
CA LYS A 90 6.62 -5.51 -18.82
C LYS A 90 6.11 -6.30 -17.63
N ARG A 91 5.85 -7.60 -17.82
CA ARG A 91 5.74 -8.52 -16.69
C ARG A 91 6.93 -8.25 -15.76
N PRO A 92 6.72 -8.04 -14.44
CA PRO A 92 7.83 -7.90 -13.51
C PRO A 92 8.72 -9.13 -13.66
N LYS A 93 10.03 -8.90 -13.85
CA LYS A 93 10.98 -9.92 -14.34
C LYS A 93 11.15 -11.13 -13.40
N ASP A 94 10.59 -11.08 -12.19
CA ASP A 94 10.89 -12.05 -11.13
C ASP A 94 9.63 -12.62 -10.43
N GLY A 95 8.49 -12.71 -11.12
CA GLY A 95 7.26 -13.23 -10.49
C GLY A 95 6.64 -12.28 -9.45
N GLN A 96 7.21 -11.08 -9.28
CA GLN A 96 6.77 -9.99 -8.39
C GLN A 96 5.51 -9.24 -8.87
N GLY A 97 4.60 -9.96 -9.53
CA GLY A 97 3.31 -9.42 -9.97
C GLY A 97 2.22 -9.64 -8.93
N GLY A 98 1.20 -8.79 -9.00
CA GLY A 98 -0.08 -8.98 -8.32
C GLY A 98 -0.80 -10.26 -8.73
N VAL A 99 -1.94 -10.53 -8.08
CA VAL A 99 -2.80 -11.69 -8.39
C VAL A 99 -4.07 -11.28 -9.15
N LEU A 100 -4.58 -10.08 -8.90
CA LEU A 100 -5.88 -9.63 -9.41
C LEU A 100 -5.70 -8.41 -10.34
N PRO A 101 -6.42 -8.35 -11.47
CA PRO A 101 -6.51 -7.14 -12.28
C PRO A 101 -6.99 -5.95 -11.45
N GLU A 102 -6.52 -4.73 -11.77
CA GLU A 102 -6.88 -3.50 -11.04
C GLU A 102 -8.39 -3.33 -10.85
N SER A 103 -9.20 -3.53 -11.88
CA SER A 103 -10.67 -3.43 -11.79
C SER A 103 -11.29 -4.41 -10.78
N THR A 104 -10.79 -5.64 -10.71
CA THR A 104 -11.25 -6.66 -9.75
C THR A 104 -10.73 -6.35 -8.34
N PHE A 105 -9.47 -5.90 -8.25
CA PHE A 105 -8.84 -5.48 -7.01
C PHE A 105 -9.61 -4.31 -6.37
N ALA A 106 -9.89 -3.26 -7.14
CA ALA A 106 -10.63 -2.10 -6.68
C ALA A 106 -12.04 -2.48 -6.19
N ARG A 107 -12.72 -3.40 -6.88
CA ARG A 107 -14.08 -3.82 -6.50
C ARG A 107 -14.13 -4.66 -5.23
N HIS A 108 -13.13 -5.50 -4.97
CA HIS A 108 -13.22 -6.54 -3.94
C HIS A 108 -12.17 -6.45 -2.83
N VAL A 109 -10.97 -5.97 -3.15
CA VAL A 109 -9.85 -5.91 -2.20
C VAL A 109 -9.83 -4.56 -1.48
N ILE A 110 -10.05 -3.45 -2.20
CA ILE A 110 -10.07 -2.10 -1.59
C ILE A 110 -11.08 -2.00 -0.45
N PRO A 111 -12.36 -2.46 -0.57
CA PRO A 111 -13.28 -2.42 0.56
C PRO A 111 -12.77 -3.18 1.79
N LYS A 112 -12.07 -4.29 1.59
CA LYS A 112 -11.49 -5.07 2.68
C LYS A 112 -10.28 -4.37 3.31
N ILE A 113 -9.45 -3.70 2.51
CA ILE A 113 -8.35 -2.87 3.00
C ILE A 113 -8.88 -1.70 3.85
N VAL A 114 -9.97 -1.04 3.41
CA VAL A 114 -10.62 0.03 4.20
C VAL A 114 -11.04 -0.48 5.58
N GLU A 115 -11.67 -1.65 5.65
CA GLU A 115 -12.04 -2.29 6.92
C GLU A 115 -10.79 -2.58 7.78
N LEU A 116 -9.73 -3.13 7.18
CA LEU A 116 -8.51 -3.46 7.92
C LEU A 116 -7.76 -2.22 8.43
N PHE A 117 -7.85 -1.07 7.77
CA PHE A 117 -7.27 0.18 8.28
C PHE A 117 -7.89 0.59 9.63
N GLN A 118 -9.15 0.26 9.88
CA GLN A 118 -9.81 0.54 11.17
C GLN A 118 -9.35 -0.40 12.30
N SER A 119 -8.56 -1.43 11.99
CA SER A 119 -7.98 -2.34 12.98
C SER A 119 -6.97 -1.63 13.88
N ARG A 120 -7.05 -1.87 15.18
CA ARG A 120 -6.09 -1.38 16.18
C ARG A 120 -4.86 -2.29 16.34
N LEU A 121 -4.74 -3.32 15.52
CA LEU A 121 -3.64 -4.27 15.57
C LEU A 121 -2.43 -3.75 14.78
N ILE A 122 -1.32 -3.54 15.47
CA ILE A 122 -0.13 -2.92 14.88
C ILE A 122 0.42 -3.67 13.66
N HIS A 123 0.43 -5.02 13.69
CA HIS A 123 0.95 -5.81 12.57
C HIS A 123 0.09 -5.67 11.31
N VAL A 124 -1.24 -5.58 11.47
CA VAL A 124 -2.16 -5.30 10.35
C VAL A 124 -1.85 -3.92 9.79
N ARG A 125 -1.77 -2.90 10.66
CA ARG A 125 -1.49 -1.52 10.29
C ARG A 125 -0.16 -1.38 9.55
N MET A 126 0.90 -2.01 10.04
CA MET A 126 2.23 -2.04 9.41
C MET A 126 2.16 -2.60 7.99
N ILE A 127 1.55 -3.77 7.79
CA ILE A 127 1.42 -4.39 6.47
C ILE A 127 0.70 -3.48 5.49
N LEU A 128 -0.38 -2.80 5.92
CA LEU A 128 -1.13 -1.90 5.06
C LEU A 128 -0.30 -0.70 4.65
N VAL A 129 0.33 0.01 5.59
CA VAL A 129 1.12 1.23 5.28
C VAL A 129 2.38 0.92 4.46
N GLU A 130 3.03 -0.23 4.68
CA GLU A 130 4.19 -0.67 3.91
C GLU A 130 3.88 -0.95 2.44
N ASN A 131 2.64 -1.35 2.14
CA ASN A 131 2.21 -1.68 0.78
C ASN A 131 1.34 -0.58 0.15
N PHE A 132 1.12 0.53 0.85
CA PHE A 132 0.11 1.54 0.49
C PHE A 132 0.32 2.15 -0.91
N SER A 133 1.56 2.47 -1.27
CA SER A 133 1.93 2.96 -2.61
C SER A 133 1.45 2.08 -3.77
N LYS A 134 1.23 0.78 -3.53
CA LYS A 134 0.82 -0.17 -4.57
C LYS A 134 -0.66 -0.04 -4.97
N TYR A 135 -1.50 0.49 -4.09
CA TYR A 135 -2.95 0.48 -4.28
C TYR A 135 -3.65 1.80 -3.95
N VAL A 136 -2.92 2.82 -3.46
CA VAL A 136 -3.51 4.10 -3.07
C VAL A 136 -4.28 4.79 -4.20
N HIS A 137 -3.83 4.64 -5.45
CA HIS A 137 -4.49 5.21 -6.64
C HIS A 137 -5.84 4.59 -6.95
N LEU A 138 -6.18 3.45 -6.33
CA LEU A 138 -7.44 2.75 -6.54
C LEU A 138 -8.54 3.14 -5.55
N PHE A 139 -8.24 3.96 -4.53
CA PHE A 139 -9.29 4.46 -3.63
C PHE A 139 -10.17 5.51 -4.32
N GLU A 140 -11.47 5.46 -4.02
CA GLU A 140 -12.31 6.63 -4.22
C GLU A 140 -11.81 7.76 -3.30
N LYS A 141 -11.67 8.98 -3.85
CA LYS A 141 -11.13 10.14 -3.12
C LYS A 141 -11.90 10.43 -1.83
N SER A 142 -13.22 10.25 -1.81
CA SER A 142 -14.07 10.44 -0.63
C SER A 142 -13.72 9.45 0.49
N VAL A 143 -13.56 8.16 0.17
CA VAL A 143 -13.21 7.09 1.11
C VAL A 143 -11.78 7.29 1.63
N LEU A 144 -10.86 7.66 0.74
CA LEU A 144 -9.48 7.96 1.12
C LEU A 144 -9.44 9.11 2.14
N ASN A 145 -10.13 10.21 1.86
CA ASN A 145 -10.14 11.40 2.71
C ASN A 145 -10.86 11.20 4.04
N ASN A 146 -12.01 10.53 4.02
CA ASN A 146 -12.91 10.51 5.17
C ASN A 146 -12.72 9.28 6.07
N VAL A 147 -12.04 8.23 5.58
CA VAL A 147 -11.89 6.97 6.32
C VAL A 147 -10.42 6.58 6.45
N VAL A 148 -9.70 6.45 5.33
CA VAL A 148 -8.35 5.87 5.34
C VAL A 148 -7.30 6.84 5.87
N LEU A 149 -7.31 8.11 5.43
CA LEU A 149 -6.35 9.11 5.89
C LEU A 149 -6.46 9.40 7.39
N PRO A 150 -7.65 9.60 8.00
CA PRO A 150 -7.79 9.74 9.44
C PRO A 150 -7.16 8.56 10.19
N GLU A 151 -7.38 7.34 9.69
CA GLU A 151 -6.78 6.13 10.26
C GLU A 151 -5.25 6.11 10.11
N ILE A 152 -4.68 6.57 8.98
CA ILE A 152 -3.22 6.73 8.82
C ILE A 152 -2.65 7.77 9.79
N LEU A 153 -3.34 8.90 9.99
CA LEU A 153 -2.92 9.97 10.90
C LEU A 153 -2.85 9.50 12.36
N LEU A 154 -3.72 8.59 12.79
CA LEU A 154 -3.63 7.98 14.11
C LEU A 154 -2.29 7.25 14.32
N GLY A 155 -1.73 6.65 13.25
CA GLY A 155 -0.43 5.99 13.29
C GLY A 155 0.76 6.92 13.55
N LEU A 156 0.61 8.23 13.29
CA LEU A 156 1.62 9.24 13.64
C LEU A 156 1.69 9.51 15.15
N SER A 157 0.61 9.22 15.87
CA SER A 157 0.50 9.42 17.33
C SER A 157 0.82 8.14 18.11
N ASP A 158 1.22 7.07 17.43
CA ASP A 158 1.53 5.79 18.07
C ASP A 158 2.93 5.81 18.72
N SER A 159 3.11 4.98 19.76
CA SER A 159 4.39 4.80 20.44
C SER A 159 5.43 4.02 19.62
N ASN A 160 4.99 3.26 18.60
CA ASN A 160 5.87 2.46 17.76
C ASN A 160 6.44 3.27 16.60
N ASN A 161 7.75 3.51 16.64
CA ASN A 161 8.47 4.29 15.63
C ASN A 161 8.37 3.71 14.20
N GLN A 162 8.24 2.40 14.04
CA GLN A 162 8.09 1.78 12.71
C GLN A 162 6.72 2.10 12.11
N LEU A 163 5.66 2.11 12.94
CA LEU A 163 4.33 2.50 12.49
C LEU A 163 4.27 3.99 12.15
N VAL A 164 4.90 4.85 12.95
CA VAL A 164 5.02 6.28 12.66
C VAL A 164 5.73 6.50 11.32
N GLN A 165 6.86 5.83 11.11
CA GLN A 165 7.62 5.89 9.86
C GLN A 165 6.80 5.44 8.65
N GLY A 166 6.13 4.28 8.76
CA GLY A 166 5.27 3.75 7.70
C GLY A 166 4.10 4.67 7.38
N SER A 167 3.48 5.26 8.41
CA SER A 167 2.37 6.19 8.26
C SER A 167 2.79 7.48 7.56
N LEU A 168 3.96 8.04 7.90
CA LEU A 168 4.52 9.20 7.18
C LEU A 168 4.77 8.90 5.69
N ARG A 169 5.28 7.71 5.38
CA ARG A 169 5.48 7.30 3.98
C ARG A 169 4.15 7.14 3.24
N ALA A 170 3.17 6.51 3.87
CA ALA A 170 1.83 6.37 3.31
C ALA A 170 1.17 7.74 3.02
N LEU A 171 1.36 8.73 3.89
CA LEU A 171 0.89 10.10 3.63
C LEU A 171 1.56 10.72 2.40
N ALA A 172 2.87 10.52 2.22
CA ALA A 172 3.57 10.98 1.03
C ALA A 172 3.02 10.31 -0.24
N ASP A 173 2.73 9.01 -0.18
CA ASP A 173 2.14 8.24 -1.29
C ASP A 173 0.69 8.67 -1.60
N ALA A 174 -0.04 9.26 -0.64
CA ALA A 174 -1.38 9.78 -0.87
C ALA A 174 -1.40 11.14 -1.61
N VAL A 175 -0.32 11.93 -1.52
CA VAL A 175 -0.26 13.29 -2.09
C VAL A 175 -0.66 13.36 -3.56
N PRO A 176 -0.21 12.44 -4.46
CA PRO A 176 -0.63 12.47 -5.87
C PRO A 176 -2.14 12.29 -6.10
N VAL A 177 -2.86 11.67 -5.15
CA VAL A 177 -4.29 11.37 -5.28
C VAL A 177 -5.14 12.50 -4.69
N VAL A 178 -4.79 12.97 -3.49
CA VAL A 178 -5.64 13.90 -2.73
C VAL A 178 -5.18 15.35 -2.82
N GLY A 179 -3.90 15.59 -3.13
CA GLY A 179 -3.27 16.91 -3.07
C GLY A 179 -2.55 17.14 -1.74
N GLY A 180 -1.46 17.90 -1.78
CA GLY A 180 -0.69 18.20 -0.55
C GLY A 180 -1.42 19.12 0.44
N ASP A 181 -2.45 19.83 -0.02
CA ASP A 181 -3.35 20.67 0.78
C ASP A 181 -4.18 19.82 1.75
N VAL A 182 -4.66 18.65 1.31
CA VAL A 182 -5.39 17.72 2.18
C VAL A 182 -4.49 17.14 3.27
N ILE A 183 -3.21 16.89 2.96
CA ILE A 183 -2.26 16.23 3.88
C ILE A 183 -1.61 17.22 4.86
N VAL A 184 -1.25 18.42 4.37
CA VAL A 184 -0.47 19.42 5.15
C VAL A 184 -1.35 20.58 5.65
N GLY A 185 -2.49 20.83 4.99
CA GLY A 185 -3.35 21.99 5.22
C GLY A 185 -3.41 22.93 4.01
N GLU A 186 -4.48 23.72 3.92
CA GLU A 186 -4.75 24.61 2.77
C GLU A 186 -3.89 25.89 2.78
N GLU A 187 -3.46 26.37 3.95
CA GLU A 187 -2.68 27.61 4.13
C GLU A 187 -1.19 27.40 3.79
N ARG A 188 -0.88 27.15 2.51
CA ARG A 188 0.50 26.93 2.04
C ARG A 188 1.07 28.15 1.33
N GLU A 189 2.24 28.59 1.77
CA GLU A 189 3.02 29.64 1.11
C GLU A 189 4.09 29.05 0.19
N LYS A 190 4.38 29.76 -0.91
CA LYS A 190 5.50 29.39 -1.79
C LYS A 190 6.82 29.80 -1.14
N ILE A 191 7.47 28.85 -0.48
CA ILE A 191 8.78 29.07 0.17
C ILE A 191 9.95 28.91 -0.82
N PHE A 192 9.82 27.99 -1.78
CA PHE A 192 10.89 27.66 -2.72
C PHE A 192 10.65 28.26 -4.11
N SER A 193 11.72 28.74 -4.74
CA SER A 193 11.72 29.25 -6.11
C SER A 193 12.58 28.35 -7.01
N HIS A 194 12.27 28.32 -8.31
CA HIS A 194 13.12 27.64 -9.28
C HIS A 194 14.39 28.46 -9.50
N GLY A 195 15.55 27.91 -9.14
CA GLY A 195 16.84 28.48 -9.50
C GLY A 195 17.18 28.16 -10.95
N VAL A 196 16.53 28.83 -11.90
CA VAL A 196 16.97 28.76 -13.31
C VAL A 196 18.14 29.73 -13.43
N PRO A 197 19.35 29.27 -13.81
CA PRO A 197 20.46 30.17 -14.07
C PRO A 197 20.09 31.09 -15.23
N LYS A 198 20.07 32.41 -14.97
CA LYS A 198 19.93 33.41 -16.02
C LYS A 198 21.28 33.53 -16.71
N PHE A 199 21.49 32.78 -17.78
CA PHE A 199 22.58 33.04 -18.70
C PHE A 199 22.20 34.23 -19.58
N ASP A 200 22.29 35.43 -19.02
CA ASP A 200 22.40 36.63 -19.85
C ASP A 200 23.75 36.49 -20.57
N GLY A 201 23.76 36.46 -21.90
CA GLY A 201 24.93 36.21 -22.75
C GLY A 201 26.04 37.27 -22.69
N ARG A 202 26.31 37.85 -21.52
CA ARG A 202 27.47 38.70 -21.25
C ARG A 202 28.49 37.86 -20.49
N ALA A 203 29.65 37.68 -21.12
CA ALA A 203 30.81 37.06 -20.52
C ALA A 203 31.04 37.61 -19.09
N LEU A 204 31.21 36.70 -18.14
CA LEU A 204 31.57 37.00 -16.77
C LEU A 204 32.95 37.68 -16.77
N ASN A 205 32.99 38.99 -16.56
CA ASN A 205 34.22 39.64 -16.13
C ASN A 205 34.47 39.19 -14.68
N GLU A 206 35.64 38.59 -14.42
CA GLU A 206 36.04 37.88 -13.18
C GLU A 206 36.13 38.74 -11.90
N SER A 207 35.38 39.84 -11.80
CA SER A 207 35.42 40.75 -10.65
C SER A 207 34.10 40.89 -9.89
N GLN A 208 33.07 40.08 -10.20
CA GLN A 208 31.77 40.12 -9.52
C GLN A 208 31.32 38.81 -8.85
N SER A 209 32.26 37.96 -8.43
CA SER A 209 31.96 36.82 -7.56
C SER A 209 32.02 37.22 -6.08
N LEU A 210 31.10 38.09 -5.62
CA LEU A 210 30.88 38.32 -4.20
C LEU A 210 29.38 38.45 -3.86
N ALA A 211 28.92 37.50 -3.05
CA ALA A 211 27.73 37.54 -2.19
C ALA A 211 26.34 37.60 -2.84
N PHE A 212 25.78 36.43 -3.15
CA PHE A 212 24.35 36.21 -2.87
C PHE A 212 24.24 35.54 -1.50
N GLU A 213 24.32 36.34 -0.43
CA GLU A 213 23.77 35.92 0.86
C GLU A 213 22.25 35.83 0.73
N VAL A 214 21.73 34.62 0.56
CA VAL A 214 20.32 34.36 0.82
C VAL A 214 20.12 34.55 2.32
N LYS A 215 19.61 35.71 2.74
CA LYS A 215 19.11 35.91 4.10
C LYS A 215 17.98 34.91 4.32
N LEU A 216 18.32 33.77 4.93
CA LEU A 216 17.34 32.83 5.45
C LEU A 216 16.45 33.60 6.44
N PRO A 217 15.11 33.51 6.35
CA PRO A 217 14.24 34.14 7.33
C PRO A 217 14.60 33.61 8.73
N PRO A 218 14.56 34.46 9.77
CA PRO A 218 14.90 34.04 11.12
C PRO A 218 13.99 32.89 11.54
N ARG A 219 14.60 31.75 11.93
CA ARG A 219 13.86 30.64 12.52
C ARG A 219 13.12 31.15 13.75
N LYS A 220 11.79 31.24 13.69
CA LYS A 220 10.96 31.46 14.88
C LYS A 220 11.28 30.34 15.88
N LYS A 221 11.79 30.71 17.06
CA LYS A 221 12.04 29.74 18.14
C LYS A 221 10.70 29.09 18.49
N LEU A 222 10.64 27.76 18.46
CA LEU A 222 9.50 27.02 19.03
C LEU A 222 9.39 27.42 20.50
N VAL A 223 8.34 28.17 20.84
CA VAL A 223 7.99 28.48 22.22
C VAL A 223 7.52 27.16 22.83
N ARG A 224 8.32 26.58 23.73
CA ARG A 224 7.83 25.54 24.63
C ARG A 224 6.76 26.19 25.50
N LYS A 225 5.48 25.86 25.27
CA LYS A 225 4.47 26.08 26.29
C LYS A 225 4.82 25.17 27.46
N GLN A 226 5.33 25.76 28.53
CA GLN A 226 5.23 25.19 29.86
C GLN A 226 3.82 25.53 30.35
N GLU A 227 3.02 24.51 30.59
CA GLU A 227 2.06 24.35 31.70
C GLU A 227 1.36 23.00 31.55
#